data_AF-A0A6S6T5Y0-F1
#
_entry.id   AF-A0A6S6T5Y0-F1
#
_cell.length_a   1.000
_cell.length_b   1.000
_cell.length_c   1.000
_cell.angle_alpha   90.00
_cell.angle_beta   90.00
_cell.angle_gamma   90.00
#
_symmetry.space_group_name_H-M   'P 1'
#
loop_
_entity.id
_entity.type
_entity.pdbx_description
1 polymer ?
#
loop_
_entity_poly.entity_id
_entity_poly.type
_entity_poly.pdbx_seq_one_letter_code
_entity_poly.pdbx_strand_id
1 'polypeptide(L)'
;MIRIFKVSGHSLFPLLQDGQRVFCIKTFNFTKLKISDILVFEKEPHGLMIKELKSIDEKGYFVQGTDPFSIDSRDFGSISKKSIKYKVLFKF
;
A
#
# COMPACT_ATOMS: atom_id res chain seq x y z
N MET A 1 13.00 -6.43 -8.87
CA MET A 1 12.52 -5.67 -10.05
C MET A 1 11.87 -4.38 -9.59
N ILE A 2 12.13 -3.28 -10.29
CA ILE A 2 11.60 -1.93 -10.00
C ILE A 2 10.43 -1.62 -10.93
N ARG A 3 9.51 -0.74 -10.51
CA ARG A 3 8.37 -0.29 -11.32
C ARG A 3 7.92 1.10 -10.91
N ILE A 4 7.50 1.91 -11.87
CA ILE A 4 6.85 3.20 -11.62
C ILE A 4 5.35 3.03 -11.78
N PHE A 5 4.58 3.56 -10.85
CA PHE A 5 3.12 3.64 -10.92
C PHE A 5 2.67 5.10 -10.91
N LYS A 6 1.56 5.39 -11.61
CA LYS A 6 0.79 6.62 -11.43
C LYS A 6 -0.31 6.34 -10.40
N VAL A 7 -0.37 7.15 -9.34
CA VAL A 7 -1.40 7.06 -8.31
C VAL A 7 -2.74 7.49 -8.91
N SER A 8 -3.80 6.79 -8.53
CA SER A 8 -5.18 7.12 -8.88
C SER A 8 -6.01 7.23 -7.59
N GLY A 9 -6.81 8.29 -7.48
CA GLY A 9 -7.65 8.60 -6.33
C GLY A 9 -6.92 9.31 -5.18
N HIS A 10 -7.66 9.55 -4.09
CA HIS A 10 -7.25 10.44 -3.00
C HIS A 10 -7.02 9.74 -1.65
N SER A 11 -7.02 8.40 -1.62
CA SER A 11 -7.05 7.69 -0.34
C SER A 11 -5.83 7.90 0.57
N LEU A 12 -4.74 8.40 0.02
CA LEU A 12 -3.52 8.76 0.73
C LEU A 12 -3.25 10.27 0.72
N PHE A 13 -4.23 11.12 0.44
CA PHE A 13 -4.02 12.57 0.52
C PHE A 13 -3.82 13.03 1.98
N PRO A 14 -2.85 13.91 2.30
CA PRO A 14 -1.92 14.61 1.41
C PRO A 14 -0.58 13.88 1.17
N LEU A 15 -0.39 12.67 1.73
CA LEU A 15 0.84 11.89 1.60
C LEU A 15 1.16 11.53 0.14
N LEU A 16 0.14 11.13 -0.63
CA LEU A 16 0.18 10.92 -2.08
C LEU A 16 -1.03 11.58 -2.74
N GLN A 17 -0.80 12.21 -3.88
CA GLN A 17 -1.83 12.92 -4.64
C GLN A 17 -2.24 12.13 -5.87
N ASP A 18 -3.48 12.34 -6.32
CA ASP A 18 -3.93 11.80 -7.60
C ASP A 18 -3.01 12.26 -8.74
N GLY A 19 -2.65 11.32 -9.61
CA GLY A 19 -1.73 11.57 -10.72
C GLY A 19 -0.25 11.63 -10.37
N GLN A 20 0.12 11.65 -9.08
CA GLN A 20 1.52 11.58 -8.64
C GLN A 20 2.17 10.26 -9.06
N ARG A 21 3.48 10.26 -9.33
CA ARG A 21 4.21 9.03 -9.66
C ARG A 21 4.97 8.53 -8.45
N VAL A 22 5.05 7.21 -8.33
CA VAL A 22 5.79 6.53 -7.27
C VAL A 22 6.74 5.51 -7.85
N PHE A 23 7.96 5.50 -7.33
CA PHE A 23 8.98 4.49 -7.63
C PHE A 23 8.89 3.36 -6.61
N CYS A 24 8.67 2.15 -7.10
CA CYS A 24 8.41 0.99 -6.27
C CYS A 24 9.37 -0.15 -6.55
N ILE A 25 9.67 -0.94 -5.52
CA ILE A 25 10.42 -2.19 -5.62
C ILE A 25 9.48 -3.37 -5.39
N LYS A 26 9.65 -4.43 -6.20
CA LYS A 26 8.89 -5.68 -6.01
C LYS A 26 9.25 -6.29 -4.65
N THR A 27 8.23 -6.67 -3.89
CA THR A 27 8.40 -7.34 -2.60
C THR A 27 8.66 -8.84 -2.81
N PHE A 28 9.59 -9.38 -2.05
CA PHE A 28 9.91 -10.80 -1.97
C PHE A 28 9.77 -11.28 -0.52
N ASN A 29 9.88 -12.59 -0.29
CA ASN A 29 9.73 -13.17 1.06
C ASN A 29 10.68 -12.55 2.09
N PHE A 30 11.88 -12.13 1.68
CA PHE A 30 12.90 -11.51 2.52
C PHE A 30 12.80 -9.98 2.62
N THR A 31 11.88 -9.33 1.89
CA THR A 31 11.72 -7.87 2.00
C THR A 31 11.20 -7.53 3.40
N LYS A 32 12.01 -6.78 4.16
CA LYS A 32 11.63 -6.27 5.47
C LYS A 32 10.67 -5.09 5.30
N LEU A 33 9.44 -5.28 5.78
CA LEU A 33 8.42 -4.25 5.85
C LEU A 33 8.45 -3.61 7.23
N LYS A 34 8.23 -2.30 7.28
CA LYS A 34 8.24 -1.48 8.49
C LYS A 34 6.99 -0.61 8.54
N ILE A 35 6.56 -0.26 9.75
CA ILE A 35 5.48 0.71 9.94
C ILE A 35 5.80 1.99 9.17
N SER A 36 4.77 2.60 8.60
CA SER A 36 4.81 3.76 7.70
C SER A 36 5.37 3.49 6.30
N ASP A 37 5.72 2.25 5.95
CA ASP A 37 5.95 1.88 4.55
C ASP A 37 4.65 2.06 3.75
N ILE A 38 4.75 2.62 2.54
CA ILE A 38 3.63 2.64 1.59
C ILE A 38 3.73 1.40 0.70
N LEU A 39 2.64 0.64 0.65
CA LEU A 39 2.59 -0.67 0.01
C LEU A 39 1.59 -0.65 -1.14
N VAL A 40 1.97 -1.30 -2.24
CA VAL A 40 1.08 -1.64 -3.35
C VAL A 40 0.73 -3.12 -3.24
N PHE A 41 -0.56 -3.42 -3.15
CA PHE A 41 -1.07 -4.77 -2.93
C PHE A 41 -2.33 -5.01 -3.74
N GLU A 42 -2.67 -6.28 -3.93
CA GLU A 42 -3.87 -6.71 -4.65
C GLU A 42 -4.95 -7.13 -3.64
N LYS A 43 -6.17 -6.64 -3.82
CA LYS A 43 -7.29 -6.95 -2.93
C LYS A 43 -8.57 -7.06 -3.75
N GLU A 44 -9.16 -8.24 -3.78
CA GLU A 44 -10.49 -8.42 -4.35
C GLU A 44 -11.57 -7.78 -3.46
N PRO A 45 -12.62 -7.16 -4.06
CA PRO A 45 -12.87 -6.95 -5.49
C PRO A 45 -12.25 -5.65 -6.06
N HIS A 46 -11.39 -4.98 -5.30
CA HIS A 46 -10.88 -3.63 -5.60
C HIS A 46 -9.67 -3.59 -6.54
N GLY A 47 -9.05 -4.73 -6.82
CA GLY A 47 -7.84 -4.84 -7.65
C GLY A 47 -6.59 -4.29 -6.95
N LEU A 48 -5.77 -3.54 -7.69
CA LEU A 48 -4.48 -3.03 -7.19
C LEU A 48 -4.68 -1.74 -6.38
N MET A 49 -4.28 -1.77 -5.11
CA MET A 49 -4.45 -0.68 -4.15
C MET A 49 -3.10 -0.19 -3.61
N ILE A 50 -3.07 1.03 -3.08
CA ILE A 50 -1.92 1.64 -2.42
C ILE A 50 -2.32 2.25 -1.08
N LYS A 51 -1.67 1.85 0.03
CA LYS A 51 -1.96 2.28 1.40
C LYS A 51 -0.70 2.34 2.25
N GLU A 52 -0.77 2.99 3.41
CA GLU A 52 0.31 3.03 4.39
C GLU A 52 0.18 1.87 5.39
N LEU A 53 1.29 1.21 5.72
CA LEU A 53 1.32 0.15 6.74
C LEU A 53 1.26 0.75 8.15
N LYS A 54 0.24 0.41 8.92
CA LYS A 54 0.03 0.93 10.29
C LYS A 54 0.38 -0.05 11.40
N SER A 55 0.18 -1.35 11.18
CA SER A 55 0.64 -2.38 12.12
C SER A 55 0.99 -3.68 11.42
N ILE A 56 1.79 -4.50 12.10
CA ILE A 56 2.12 -5.87 11.70
C ILE A 56 1.80 -6.76 12.90
N ASP A 57 0.95 -7.75 12.70
CA ASP A 57 0.52 -8.69 13.73
C ASP A 57 0.43 -10.12 13.17
N GLU A 58 -0.04 -11.05 13.99
CA GLU A 58 -0.21 -12.46 13.60
C GLU A 58 -1.24 -12.65 12.47
N LYS A 59 -2.19 -11.72 12.32
CA LYS A 59 -3.20 -11.74 11.26
C LYS A 59 -2.64 -11.21 9.93
N GLY A 60 -1.56 -10.43 9.98
CA GLY A 60 -0.80 -9.99 8.81
C GLY A 60 -0.44 -8.51 8.87
N TYR A 61 -0.77 -7.78 7.81
CA TYR A 61 -0.38 -6.39 7.62
C TYR A 61 -1.62 -5.50 7.63
N PHE A 62 -1.76 -4.63 8.63
CA PHE A 62 -2.87 -3.69 8.69
C PHE A 62 -2.48 -2.42 7.93
N VAL A 63 -3.19 -2.13 6.85
CA VAL A 63 -2.89 -1.00 5.97
C VAL A 63 -4.04 0.00 5.98
N GLN A 64 -3.73 1.29 5.94
CA GLN A 64 -4.72 2.35 6.04
C GLN A 64 -4.42 3.50 5.08
N GLY A 65 -5.47 4.12 4.57
CA GLY A 65 -5.36 5.43 3.93
C GLY A 65 -5.29 6.55 4.96
N THR A 66 -4.89 7.74 4.51
CA THR A 66 -4.96 8.96 5.33
C THR A 66 -6.30 9.68 5.18
N ASP A 67 -7.01 9.42 4.08
CA ASP A 67 -8.35 9.95 3.87
C ASP A 67 -9.39 9.21 4.72
N PRO A 68 -10.32 9.91 5.41
CA PRO A 68 -11.34 9.29 6.22
C PRO A 68 -12.21 8.26 5.49
N PHE A 69 -12.49 8.50 4.19
CA PHE A 69 -13.33 7.65 3.34
C PHE A 69 -12.51 6.60 2.56
N SER A 70 -11.23 6.42 2.90
CA SER A 70 -10.40 5.37 2.32
C SER A 70 -10.95 3.98 2.64
N ILE A 71 -11.23 3.20 1.59
CA ILE A 71 -11.43 1.75 1.70
C ILE A 71 -10.08 1.09 2.01
N ASP A 72 -9.95 0.46 3.17
CA ASP A 72 -8.71 -0.14 3.67
C ASP A 72 -8.91 -1.24 4.73
N SER A 73 -7.90 -1.56 5.55
CA SER A 73 -7.99 -2.64 6.54
C SER A 73 -9.06 -2.40 7.62
N ARG A 74 -9.59 -1.18 7.76
CA ARG A 74 -10.76 -0.92 8.60
C ARG A 74 -12.03 -1.59 8.05
N ASP A 75 -12.12 -1.73 6.73
CA ASP A 75 -13.27 -2.32 6.04
C ASP A 75 -13.08 -3.81 5.80
N PHE A 76 -11.86 -4.23 5.46
CA PHE A 76 -11.60 -5.59 4.98
C PHE A 76 -10.57 -6.40 5.79
N GLY A 77 -10.08 -5.85 6.91
CA GLY A 77 -9.10 -6.48 7.79
C GLY A 77 -7.65 -6.44 7.28
N SER A 78 -6.74 -7.10 8.00
CA SER A 78 -5.32 -7.19 7.63
C SER A 78 -5.12 -7.95 6.31
N ILE A 79 -4.12 -7.53 5.52
CA ILE A 79 -3.76 -8.19 4.25
C ILE A 79 -2.65 -9.22 4.47
N SER A 80 -2.63 -10.25 3.63
CA SER A 80 -1.59 -11.28 3.67
C SER A 80 -0.32 -10.81 2.96
N LYS A 81 0.84 -11.35 3.35
CA LYS A 81 2.12 -11.04 2.70
C LYS A 81 2.11 -11.30 1.19
N LYS A 82 1.39 -12.34 0.76
CA LYS A 82 1.28 -12.75 -0.66
C LYS A 82 0.54 -11.73 -1.52
N SER A 83 -0.33 -10.92 -0.92
CA SER A 83 -1.05 -9.86 -1.63
C SER A 83 -0.17 -8.64 -1.93
N ILE A 84 0.88 -8.42 -1.13
CA ILE A 84 1.79 -7.28 -1.26
C ILE A 84 2.72 -7.51 -2.45
N LYS A 85 2.62 -6.65 -3.46
CA LYS A 85 3.37 -6.77 -4.71
C LYS A 85 4.57 -5.84 -4.77
N TYR A 86 4.43 -4.63 -4.24
CA TYR A 86 5.50 -3.64 -4.23
C TYR A 86 5.52 -2.80 -2.96
N LYS A 87 6.70 -2.28 -2.64
CA LYS A 87 6.92 -1.23 -1.63
C LYS A 87 7.37 0.04 -2.34
N VAL A 88 6.78 1.18 -2.00
CA VAL A 88 7.19 2.49 -2.50
C VAL A 88 8.50 2.90 -1.82
N LEU A 89 9.44 3.44 -2.60
CA LEU A 89 10.67 4.06 -2.07
C LEU A 89 10.65 5.58 -2.19
N PHE A 90 10.17 6.09 -3.33
CA PHE A 90 10.18 7.53 -3.63
C PHE A 90 8.90 7.94 -4.35
N LYS A 91 8.51 9.20 -4.19
CA LYS A 91 7.37 9.84 -4.87
C LYS A 91 7.84 11.11 -5.57
N PHE A 92 7.30 11.40 -6.75
CA PHE A 92 7.68 12.54 -7.58
C PHE A 92 6.56 12.94 -8.55
#